data_AF-A0A7W0A6T5-F1
#
_entry.id   AF-A0A7W0A6T5-F1
#
_cell.length_a   1.000
_cell.length_b   1.000
_cell.length_c   1.000
_cell.angle_alpha   90.00
_cell.angle_beta   90.00
_cell.angle_gamma   90.00
#
_symmetry.space_group_name_H-M   'P 1'
#
loop_
_entity.id
_entity.type
_entity.pdbx_description
1 polymer ?
#
loop_
_entity_poly.entity_id
_entity_poly.type
_entity_poly.pdbx_seq_one_letter_code
_entity_poly.pdbx_strand_id
1 'polypeptide(L)'
;VWSALARVLRRELGGGAPLAAVLRCEPSSATPDFAGRLGQTLPGFRVVEAAPERLLVLAGRHRFSRYRLTFVLDEGRLRARTHAAFPGLPGRLYRTMVIGSGAHRILTRRLLEQVARQA
;
A
#
# COMPACT_ATOMS: atom_id res chain seq x y z
N VAL A 1 12.49 11.61 4.39
CA VAL A 1 11.93 10.33 3.86
C VAL A 1 10.43 10.19 4.12
N TRP A 2 9.91 10.42 5.34
CA TRP A 2 8.48 10.27 5.65
C TRP A 2 7.54 11.10 4.74
N SER A 3 7.83 12.39 4.59
CA SER A 3 7.02 13.30 3.76
C SER A 3 7.00 12.88 2.28
N ALA A 4 8.14 12.40 1.77
CA ALA A 4 8.26 11.83 0.43
C ALA A 4 7.42 10.54 0.30
N LEU A 5 7.50 9.64 1.28
CA LEU A 5 6.69 8.42 1.32
C LEU A 5 5.19 8.75 1.27
N ALA A 6 4.71 9.64 2.14
CA ALA A 6 3.30 10.03 2.17
C ALA A 6 2.83 10.63 0.83
N ARG A 7 3.66 11.49 0.22
CA ARG A 7 3.37 12.12 -1.08
C ARG A 7 3.29 11.11 -2.22
N VAL A 8 4.26 10.19 -2.30
CA VAL A 8 4.28 9.12 -3.29
C VAL A 8 3.09 8.18 -3.10
N LEU A 9 2.78 7.77 -1.86
CA LEU A 9 1.60 6.95 -1.58
C LEU A 9 0.30 7.64 -2.01
N ARG A 10 0.14 8.93 -1.71
CA ARG A 10 -1.03 9.71 -2.14
C ARG A 10 -1.14 9.74 -3.66
N ARG A 11 -0.04 9.93 -4.38
CA ARG A 11 -0.01 10.00 -5.85
C ARG A 11 -0.30 8.65 -6.50
N GLU A 12 0.41 7.61 -6.10
CA GLU A 12 0.39 6.30 -6.77
C GLU A 12 -0.85 5.47 -6.38
N LEU A 13 -1.30 5.58 -5.13
CA LEU A 13 -2.45 4.80 -4.63
C LEU A 13 -3.75 5.62 -4.60
N GLY A 14 -3.68 6.95 -4.55
CA GLY A 14 -4.87 7.82 -4.51
C GLY A 14 -5.72 7.79 -5.78
N GLY A 15 -5.09 7.56 -6.95
CA GLY A 15 -5.79 7.46 -8.24
C GLY A 15 -6.52 6.13 -8.47
N GLY A 16 -6.34 5.14 -7.58
CA GLY A 16 -6.88 3.79 -7.76
C GLY A 16 -8.38 3.62 -7.47
N ALA A 17 -9.12 4.70 -7.19
CA ALA A 17 -10.51 4.63 -6.73
C ALA A 17 -11.48 3.85 -7.66
N PRO A 18 -11.44 3.99 -9.00
CA PRO A 18 -12.32 3.22 -9.88
C PRO A 18 -12.03 1.71 -9.81
N LEU A 19 -10.76 1.33 -9.82
CA LEU A 19 -10.34 -0.08 -9.68
C LEU A 19 -10.66 -0.62 -8.29
N ALA A 20 -10.53 0.21 -7.25
CA ALA A 20 -10.86 -0.14 -5.88
C ALA A 20 -12.35 -0.45 -5.71
N ALA A 21 -13.25 0.31 -6.35
CA ALA A 21 -14.67 0.00 -6.38
C ALA A 21 -14.95 -1.34 -7.08
N VAL A 22 -14.36 -1.56 -8.25
CA VAL A 22 -14.49 -2.84 -8.99
C VAL A 22 -14.00 -4.01 -8.15
N LEU A 23 -12.86 -3.90 -7.46
CA LEU A 23 -12.32 -4.99 -6.64
C LEU A 23 -13.02 -5.15 -5.28
N ARG A 24 -13.97 -4.26 -4.95
CA ARG A 24 -14.60 -4.13 -3.62
C ARG A 24 -13.54 -3.98 -2.52
N CYS A 25 -12.62 -3.07 -2.76
CA CYS A 25 -11.62 -2.66 -1.79
C CYS A 25 -12.29 -1.97 -0.60
N GLU A 26 -11.76 -2.25 0.57
CA GLU A 26 -12.11 -1.58 1.81
C GLU A 26 -10.82 -1.11 2.48
N PRO A 27 -10.63 0.21 2.66
CA PRO A 27 -11.51 1.31 2.22
C PRO A 27 -11.53 1.53 0.69
N SER A 28 -12.56 2.19 0.15
CA SER A 28 -12.69 2.46 -1.30
C SER A 28 -12.37 3.91 -1.69
N SER A 29 -12.23 4.83 -0.72
CA SER A 29 -12.00 6.26 -0.92
C SER A 29 -10.71 6.76 -0.26
N ALA A 30 -10.14 7.82 -0.83
CA ALA A 30 -9.00 8.54 -0.25
C ALA A 30 -9.46 9.63 0.72
N THR A 31 -8.67 9.86 1.77
CA THR A 31 -8.70 11.10 2.54
C THR A 31 -8.01 12.21 1.74
N PRO A 32 -8.63 13.40 1.52
CA PRO A 32 -8.06 14.46 0.67
C PRO A 32 -6.65 14.94 1.06
N ASP A 33 -6.36 14.99 2.36
CA ASP A 33 -5.10 15.48 2.94
C ASP A 33 -4.19 14.34 3.43
N PHE A 34 -4.17 13.20 2.74
CA PHE A 34 -3.35 12.06 3.13
C PHE A 34 -1.89 12.46 3.40
N ALA A 35 -1.48 12.26 4.65
CA ALA A 35 -0.16 12.57 5.20
C ALA A 35 0.44 11.38 5.99
N GLY A 36 -0.17 10.20 5.87
CA GLY A 36 0.24 8.99 6.59
C GLY A 36 -0.15 9.00 8.08
N ARG A 37 -1.17 9.77 8.47
CA ARG A 37 -1.65 9.81 9.86
C ARG A 37 -2.58 8.62 10.14
N LEU A 38 -2.60 8.17 11.39
CA LEU A 38 -3.47 7.08 11.84
C LEU A 38 -4.93 7.32 11.39
N GLY A 39 -5.55 6.28 10.84
CA GLY A 39 -6.94 6.33 10.37
C GLY A 39 -7.15 6.90 8.96
N GLN A 40 -6.19 7.63 8.40
CA GLN A 40 -6.32 8.14 7.03
C GLN A 40 -6.36 6.99 6.01
N THR A 41 -7.02 7.25 4.88
CA THR A 41 -7.30 6.23 3.87
C THR A 41 -6.76 6.62 2.49
N LEU A 42 -6.42 5.58 1.74
CA LEU A 42 -6.25 5.57 0.29
C LEU A 42 -7.14 4.44 -0.25
N PRO A 43 -7.57 4.45 -1.52
CA PRO A 43 -8.29 3.32 -2.09
C PRO A 43 -7.53 2.01 -1.87
N GLY A 44 -8.15 1.07 -1.17
CA GLY A 44 -7.58 -0.21 -0.78
C GLY A 44 -6.70 -0.19 0.47
N PHE A 45 -6.51 0.94 1.16
CA PHE A 45 -5.62 1.02 2.33
C PHE A 45 -6.10 2.00 3.40
N ARG A 46 -6.02 1.60 4.67
CA ARG A 46 -6.15 2.45 5.85
C ARG A 46 -4.85 2.46 6.62
N VAL A 47 -4.42 3.61 7.12
CA VAL A 47 -3.31 3.69 8.07
C VAL A 47 -3.78 3.11 9.40
N VAL A 48 -3.19 1.98 9.80
CA VAL A 48 -3.51 1.30 11.07
C VAL A 48 -2.46 1.52 12.14
N GLU A 49 -1.29 2.01 11.75
CA GLU A 49 -0.22 2.41 12.67
C GLU A 49 0.65 3.47 12.01
N ALA A 50 1.05 4.49 12.77
CA ALA A 50 1.92 5.56 12.29
C ALA A 50 2.81 6.07 13.44
N ALA A 51 4.12 5.86 13.30
CA ALA A 51 5.15 6.50 14.08
C ALA A 51 6.02 7.33 13.11
N PRO A 52 5.87 8.66 13.09
CA PRO A 52 6.61 9.52 12.15
C PRO A 52 8.11 9.23 12.14
N GLU A 53 8.70 9.24 10.94
CA GLU A 53 10.11 8.92 10.67
C GLU A 53 10.58 7.51 11.12
N ARG A 54 9.67 6.61 11.56
CA ARG A 54 10.03 5.26 12.04
C ARG A 54 9.21 4.15 11.40
N LEU A 55 7.88 4.27 11.39
CA LEU A 55 6.97 3.18 11.03
C LEU A 55 5.68 3.72 10.42
N LEU A 56 5.27 3.14 9.30
CA LEU A 56 3.93 3.36 8.73
C LEU A 56 3.34 2.02 8.32
N VAL A 57 2.17 1.68 8.87
CA VAL A 57 1.46 0.44 8.53
C VAL A 57 0.15 0.78 7.86
N LEU A 58 0.00 0.28 6.64
CA LEU A 58 -1.24 0.32 5.88
C LEU A 58 -1.88 -1.07 5.90
N ALA A 59 -3.19 -1.14 6.09
CA ALA A 59 -3.94 -2.38 5.96
C ALA A 59 -5.17 -2.18 5.07
N GLY A 60 -5.54 -3.22 4.36
CA GLY A 60 -6.72 -3.18 3.51
C GLY A 60 -7.14 -4.57 3.09
N ARG A 61 -8.29 -4.62 2.41
CA ARG A 61 -8.80 -5.86 1.86
C ARG A 61 -9.56 -5.58 0.58
N HIS A 62 -9.59 -6.56 -0.30
CA HIS A 62 -10.51 -6.63 -1.42
C HIS A 62 -11.07 -8.05 -1.51
N ARG A 63 -11.96 -8.32 -2.47
CA ARG A 63 -12.68 -9.61 -2.57
C ARG A 63 -11.78 -10.87 -2.67
N PHE A 64 -10.50 -10.71 -3.01
CA PHE A 64 -9.57 -11.81 -3.24
C PHE A 64 -8.42 -11.87 -2.23
N SER A 65 -8.20 -10.81 -1.44
CA SER A 65 -7.04 -10.70 -0.57
C SER A 65 -7.29 -9.80 0.63
N ARG A 66 -6.67 -10.13 1.75
CA ARG A 66 -6.50 -9.25 2.93
C ARG A 66 -5.02 -9.00 3.08
N TYR A 67 -4.61 -7.74 3.16
CA TYR A 67 -3.20 -7.39 3.07
C TYR A 67 -2.82 -6.26 4.02
N ARG A 68 -1.53 -6.26 4.36
CA ARG A 68 -0.85 -5.27 5.17
C ARG A 68 0.45 -4.90 4.48
N LEU A 69 0.73 -3.61 4.42
CA LEU A 69 1.96 -3.04 3.88
C LEU A 69 2.61 -2.21 4.98
N THR A 70 3.77 -2.66 5.44
CA THR A 70 4.53 -2.05 6.52
C THR A 70 5.77 -1.39 5.96
N PHE A 71 5.93 -0.10 6.22
CA PHE A 71 7.13 0.67 5.92
C PHE A 71 7.90 0.92 7.20
N VAL A 72 9.15 0.49 7.25
CA VAL A 72 10.08 0.75 8.35
C VAL A 72 11.15 1.71 7.85
N LEU A 73 11.35 2.79 8.58
CA LEU A 73 12.38 3.80 8.34
C LEU A 73 13.44 3.61 9.41
N ASP A 74 14.67 3.36 8.97
CA ASP A 74 15.80 3.05 9.86
C ASP A 74 17.08 3.58 9.23
N GLU A 75 17.80 4.45 9.93
CA GLU A 75 19.08 5.04 9.49
C GLU A 75 19.08 5.58 8.04
N GLY A 76 18.01 6.30 7.66
CA GLY A 76 17.86 6.85 6.31
C GLY A 76 17.48 5.83 5.23
N ARG A 77 17.30 4.55 5.59
CA ARG A 77 16.82 3.50 4.69
C ARG A 77 15.32 3.27 4.87
N LEU A 78 14.64 3.05 3.76
CA LEU A 78 13.22 2.68 3.74
C LEU A 78 13.07 1.21 3.35
N ARG A 79 12.42 0.43 4.21
CA ARG A 79 12.08 -0.98 3.96
C ARG A 79 10.57 -1.12 3.84
N ALA A 80 10.09 -1.81 2.81
CA ALA A 80 8.68 -2.18 2.69
C ALA A 80 8.51 -3.69 2.87
N ARG A 81 7.52 -4.09 3.67
CA ARG A 81 7.13 -5.48 3.89
C ARG A 81 5.65 -5.63 3.60
N THR A 82 5.32 -6.52 2.66
CA THR A 82 3.93 -6.86 2.33
C THR A 82 3.57 -8.21 2.94
N HIS A 83 2.48 -8.25 3.69
CA HIS A 83 1.81 -9.49 4.09
C HIS A 83 0.46 -9.55 3.40
N ALA A 84 0.14 -10.68 2.77
CA ALA A 84 -1.14 -10.85 2.09
C ALA A 84 -1.66 -12.27 2.27
N ALA A 85 -2.92 -12.39 2.66
CA ALA A 85 -3.67 -13.62 2.73
C ALA A 85 -4.67 -13.68 1.58
N PHE A 86 -4.67 -14.78 0.83
CA PHE A 86 -5.49 -14.97 -0.37
C PHE A 86 -6.49 -16.12 -0.15
N PRO A 87 -7.63 -15.88 0.49
CA PRO A 87 -8.57 -16.93 0.85
C PRO A 87 -9.32 -17.50 -0.37
N GLY A 88 -9.56 -18.82 -0.34
CA GLY A 88 -10.34 -19.53 -1.34
C GLY A 88 -9.65 -19.69 -2.72
N LEU A 89 -10.32 -20.41 -3.61
CA LEU A 89 -9.89 -20.59 -5.00
C LEU A 89 -9.68 -19.26 -5.77
N PRO A 90 -10.60 -18.28 -5.73
CA PRO A 90 -10.41 -17.04 -6.48
C PRO A 90 -9.23 -16.21 -5.92
N GLY A 91 -8.99 -16.25 -4.61
CA GLY A 91 -7.80 -15.65 -4.01
C GLY A 91 -6.50 -16.29 -4.50
N ARG A 92 -6.45 -17.63 -4.58
CA ARG A 92 -5.29 -18.36 -5.10
C ARG A 92 -4.99 -18.01 -6.56
N LEU A 93 -6.01 -17.94 -7.42
CA LEU A 93 -5.83 -17.54 -8.82
C LEU A 93 -5.28 -16.12 -8.92
N TYR A 94 -5.84 -15.19 -8.15
CA TYR A 94 -5.36 -13.81 -8.06
C TYR A 94 -3.90 -13.73 -7.56
N ARG A 95 -3.54 -14.54 -6.56
CA ARG A 95 -2.14 -14.65 -6.08
C ARG A 95 -1.22 -15.08 -7.21
N THR A 96 -1.57 -16.10 -7.99
CA THR A 96 -0.74 -16.56 -9.11
C THR A 96 -0.57 -15.46 -10.15
N MET A 97 -1.63 -14.74 -10.50
CA MET A 97 -1.55 -13.64 -11.47
C MET A 97 -0.68 -12.48 -10.99
N VAL A 98 -0.73 -12.11 -9.70
CA VAL A 98 -0.05 -10.91 -9.19
C VAL A 98 1.35 -11.22 -8.64
N ILE A 99 1.48 -12.30 -7.86
CA ILE A 99 2.73 -12.70 -7.23
C ILE A 99 3.52 -13.61 -8.16
N GLY A 100 2.87 -14.57 -8.80
CA GLY A 100 3.53 -15.50 -9.72
C GLY A 100 4.08 -14.82 -10.97
N SER A 101 3.44 -13.75 -11.46
CA SER A 101 3.97 -12.93 -12.56
C SER A 101 5.15 -12.02 -12.18
N GLY A 102 5.41 -11.84 -10.88
CA GLY A 102 6.39 -10.86 -10.39
C GLY A 102 5.93 -9.41 -10.48
N ALA A 103 4.70 -9.12 -10.93
CA ALA A 103 4.17 -7.76 -11.02
C ALA A 103 4.26 -7.02 -9.68
N HIS A 104 3.94 -7.70 -8.57
CA HIS A 104 4.09 -7.12 -7.23
C HIS A 104 5.51 -6.62 -6.95
N ARG A 105 6.54 -7.41 -7.29
CA ARG A 105 7.94 -7.05 -7.07
C ARG A 105 8.32 -5.79 -7.84
N ILE A 106 7.91 -5.71 -9.11
CA ILE A 106 8.20 -4.57 -9.98
C ILE A 106 7.53 -3.29 -9.46
N LEU A 107 6.24 -3.38 -9.13
CA LEU A 107 5.45 -2.24 -8.64
C LEU A 107 5.99 -1.72 -7.29
N THR A 108 6.24 -2.61 -6.33
CA THR A 108 6.78 -2.22 -5.02
C THR A 108 8.18 -1.62 -5.15
N ARG A 109 9.04 -2.17 -6.03
CA ARG A 109 10.36 -1.61 -6.29
C ARG A 109 10.28 -0.21 -6.86
N ARG A 110 9.46 0.01 -7.90
CA ARG A 110 9.26 1.34 -8.51
C ARG A 110 8.75 2.37 -7.50
N LEU A 111 7.83 1.96 -6.63
CA LEU A 111 7.32 2.82 -5.56
C LEU A 111 8.44 3.23 -4.60
N LEU A 112 9.28 2.29 -4.14
CA LEU A 112 10.42 2.61 -3.27
C LEU A 112 11.45 3.52 -3.95
N GLU A 113 11.75 3.28 -5.23
CA GLU A 113 12.64 4.12 -6.02
C GLU A 113 12.09 5.54 -6.20
N GLN A 114 10.77 5.70 -6.38
CA GLN A 114 10.12 7.01 -6.42
C GLN A 114 10.24 7.74 -5.09
N VAL A 115 10.07 7.05 -3.96
CA VAL A 115 10.27 7.65 -2.63
C VAL A 115 11.71 8.09 -2.47
N ALA A 116 12.68 7.25 -2.83
CA ALA A 116 14.10 7.59 -2.73
C ALA A 116 14.49 8.82 -3.57
N ARG A 117 13.87 9.01 -4.76
CA ARG A 117 14.11 10.20 -5.60
C ARG A 117 13.51 11.48 -5.05
N GLN A 118 12.55 11.40 -4.13
CA GLN A 118 11.85 12.56 -3.57
C GLN A 118 12.20 12.85 -2.10
N ALA A 119 13.04 12.00 -1.50
CA ALA A 119 13.46 12.06 -0.10
C ALA A 119 14.70 12.94 0.08
#